data_AF-A0A1G8QPA7-F1
#
_entry.id   AF-A0A1G8QPA7-F1
#
_cell.length_a   1.000
_cell.length_b   1.000
_cell.length_c   1.000
_cell.angle_alpha   90.00
_cell.angle_beta   90.00
_cell.angle_gamma   90.00
#
_symmetry.space_group_name_H-M   'P 1'
#
loop_
_entity.id
_entity.type
_entity.pdbx_description
1 polymer ?
#
loop_
_entity_poly.entity_id
_entity_poly.type
_entity_poly.pdbx_seq_one_letter_code
_entity_poly.pdbx_strand_id
1 'polypeptide(L)'
;MQYLYLHRVTQPEKQAVQYVYQFDDHNLSPSNLVIRKLFYCMLDMLQEELTEIEIEYNDAEIVKLVGMEQAVAFLTAMGAREAEQLEYRQEGVLLSRTFTTELTPARLEYFYSLRDLDIVYRLRFLNNEEERIQIYFTKTLSCLLPEVKEEAFLAHLTEQRVPHKVLEENS
;
A
#
# COMPACT_ATOMS: atom_id res chain seq x y z
N MET A 1 2.71 24.92 -5.49
CA MET A 1 3.05 23.49 -5.44
C MET A 1 2.00 22.83 -4.56
N GLN A 2 1.32 21.79 -5.05
CA GLN A 2 0.31 21.07 -4.25
C GLN A 2 1.05 20.12 -3.31
N TYR A 3 0.82 20.27 -2.01
CA TYR A 3 1.38 19.38 -0.99
C TYR A 3 0.44 18.20 -0.80
N LEU A 4 0.97 17.01 -0.53
CA LEU A 4 0.19 15.91 0.03
C LEU A 4 -0.11 16.21 1.49
N TYR A 5 -1.36 16.00 1.91
CA TYR A 5 -1.71 16.06 3.33
C TYR A 5 -1.57 14.68 3.93
N LEU A 6 -0.68 14.58 4.92
CA LEU A 6 -0.44 13.34 5.66
C LEU A 6 -1.03 13.51 7.05
N HIS A 7 -2.13 12.82 7.31
CA HIS A 7 -2.78 12.78 8.62
C HIS A 7 -1.93 11.90 9.55
N ARG A 8 -1.41 12.49 10.60
CA ARG A 8 -0.55 11.83 11.60
C ARG A 8 -1.39 11.44 12.79
N VAL A 9 -1.42 10.14 13.09
CA VAL A 9 -2.12 9.55 14.23
C VAL A 9 -1.12 8.83 15.10
N THR A 10 -0.98 9.24 16.36
CA THR A 10 -0.12 8.54 17.33
C THR A 10 -0.86 7.33 17.89
N GLN A 11 -0.15 6.20 18.02
CA GLN A 11 -0.64 4.98 18.65
C GLN A 11 0.27 4.63 19.85
N PRO A 12 0.06 5.27 21.03
CA PRO A 12 0.96 5.14 22.17
C PRO A 12 1.12 3.69 22.66
N GLU A 13 0.03 2.92 22.65
CA GLU A 13 0.00 1.51 23.06
C GLU A 13 0.91 0.62 22.19
N LYS A 14 1.20 1.06 20.96
CA LYS A 14 2.06 0.36 20.00
C LYS A 14 3.44 1.00 19.85
N GLN A 15 3.71 2.11 20.54
CA GLN A 15 4.90 2.95 20.32
C GLN A 15 5.10 3.26 18.82
N ALA A 16 4.02 3.61 18.15
CA ALA A 16 3.96 3.75 16.71
C ALA A 16 3.22 5.01 16.29
N VAL A 17 3.51 5.48 15.09
CA VAL A 17 2.84 6.59 14.43
C VAL A 17 2.32 6.11 13.09
N GLN A 18 1.06 6.39 12.82
CA GLN A 18 0.44 6.14 11.53
C GLN A 18 0.39 7.43 10.72
N TYR A 19 0.83 7.36 9.47
CA TYR A 19 0.60 8.40 8.47
C TYR A 19 -0.42 7.91 7.47
N VAL A 20 -1.47 8.69 7.24
CA VAL A 20 -2.54 8.39 6.29
C VAL A 20 -2.62 9.49 5.25
N TYR A 21 -2.55 9.12 3.98
CA TYR A 21 -2.89 9.97 2.85
C TYR A 21 -4.26 9.57 2.31
N GLN A 22 -5.16 10.54 2.17
CA GLN A 22 -6.46 10.35 1.53
C GLN A 22 -6.41 10.88 0.10
N PHE A 23 -6.82 10.07 -0.87
CA PHE A 23 -6.75 10.45 -2.29
C PHE A 23 -7.75 11.57 -2.64
N ASP A 24 -8.89 11.60 -1.97
CA ASP A 24 -9.95 12.60 -2.14
C ASP A 24 -9.49 14.02 -1.74
N ASP A 25 -8.48 14.16 -0.88
CA ASP A 25 -7.96 15.47 -0.45
C ASP A 25 -7.42 16.30 -1.63
N HIS A 26 -6.96 15.63 -2.70
CA HIS A 26 -6.24 16.28 -3.79
C HIS A 26 -6.71 15.87 -5.20
N ASN A 27 -7.66 14.93 -5.31
CA ASN A 27 -8.08 14.32 -6.58
C ASN A 27 -6.88 13.84 -7.44
N LEU A 28 -5.79 13.43 -6.80
CA LEU A 28 -4.62 12.94 -7.51
C LEU A 28 -4.84 11.50 -7.94
N SER A 29 -4.56 11.23 -9.23
CA SER A 29 -4.56 9.86 -9.76
C SER A 29 -3.53 8.99 -9.01
N PRO A 30 -3.81 7.71 -8.73
CA PRO A 30 -2.83 6.76 -8.20
C PRO A 30 -1.59 6.55 -9.07
N SER A 31 -1.68 6.81 -10.37
CA SER A 31 -0.52 6.86 -11.28
C SER A 31 0.39 8.09 -11.09
N ASN A 32 -0.01 9.05 -10.24
CA ASN A 32 0.76 10.26 -9.96
C ASN A 32 2.13 9.90 -9.37
N LEU A 33 3.18 10.49 -9.94
CA LEU A 33 4.56 10.23 -9.54
C LEU A 33 4.83 10.54 -8.06
N VAL A 34 4.19 11.58 -7.53
CA VAL A 34 4.35 11.99 -6.12
C VAL A 34 3.74 10.95 -5.18
N ILE A 35 2.58 10.38 -5.54
CA ILE A 35 1.94 9.30 -4.76
C ILE A 35 2.79 8.02 -4.79
N ARG A 36 3.33 7.66 -5.96
CA ARG A 36 4.28 6.53 -6.06
C ARG A 36 5.52 6.74 -5.22
N LYS A 37 6.10 7.95 -5.23
CA LYS A 37 7.24 8.28 -4.38
C LYS A 37 6.91 8.21 -2.90
N LEU A 38 5.73 8.67 -2.48
CA LEU A 38 5.27 8.52 -1.11
C LEU A 38 5.23 7.04 -0.72
N PHE A 39 4.64 6.18 -1.56
CA PHE A 39 4.60 4.74 -1.33
C PHE A 39 6.01 4.11 -1.30
N TYR A 40 6.92 4.50 -2.20
CA TYR A 40 8.30 4.01 -2.16
C TYR A 40 9.03 4.43 -0.89
N CYS A 41 8.82 5.66 -0.40
CA CYS A 41 9.39 6.08 0.88
C CYS A 41 8.88 5.24 2.05
N MET A 42 7.61 4.80 2.01
CA MET A 42 7.04 3.90 3.01
C MET A 42 7.69 2.51 2.93
N LEU A 43 7.86 1.96 1.72
CA LEU A 43 8.56 0.69 1.51
C LEU A 43 10.02 0.77 1.97
N ASP A 44 10.76 1.80 1.58
CA ASP A 44 12.18 1.98 1.93
C ASP A 44 12.41 1.95 3.45
N MET A 45 11.48 2.54 4.20
CA MET A 45 11.56 2.65 5.66
C MET A 45 11.25 1.33 6.39
N LEU A 46 10.46 0.45 5.75
CA LEU A 46 9.89 -0.73 6.39
C LEU A 46 10.36 -2.05 5.74
N GLN A 47 11.00 -2.02 4.58
CA GLN A 47 11.35 -3.23 3.82
C GLN A 47 12.11 -4.31 4.62
N GLU A 48 12.94 -3.92 5.60
CA GLU A 48 13.70 -4.87 6.42
C GLU A 48 12.84 -5.63 7.44
N GLU A 49 11.66 -5.13 7.76
CA GLU A 49 10.73 -5.75 8.73
C GLU A 49 9.47 -6.33 8.09
N LEU A 50 9.21 -6.03 6.82
CA LEU A 50 8.08 -6.59 6.09
C LEU A 50 8.32 -8.06 5.74
N THR A 51 7.39 -8.92 6.15
CA THR A 51 7.49 -10.37 5.95
C THR A 51 6.53 -10.89 4.90
N GLU A 52 5.37 -10.25 4.75
CA GLU A 52 4.27 -10.76 3.92
C GLU A 52 3.53 -9.66 3.16
N ILE A 53 2.80 -10.05 2.14
CA ILE A 53 1.89 -9.23 1.35
C ILE A 53 0.54 -9.93 1.24
N GLU A 54 -0.52 -9.28 1.69
CA GLU A 54 -1.91 -9.68 1.45
C GLU A 54 -2.50 -8.85 0.32
N ILE A 55 -3.18 -9.51 -0.61
CA ILE A 55 -3.75 -8.91 -1.81
C ILE A 55 -5.24 -9.22 -1.88
N GLU A 56 -6.07 -8.18 -1.97
CA GLU A 56 -7.50 -8.31 -2.24
C GLU A 56 -7.82 -7.86 -3.67
N TYR A 57 -8.47 -8.71 -4.46
CA TYR A 57 -8.78 -8.41 -5.85
C TYR A 57 -10.07 -9.08 -6.34
N ASN A 58 -10.59 -8.63 -7.48
CA ASN A 58 -11.64 -9.30 -8.23
C ASN A 58 -11.14 -9.53 -9.66
N ASP A 59 -11.33 -10.73 -10.22
CA ASP A 59 -10.82 -11.10 -11.55
C ASP A 59 -11.30 -10.14 -12.65
N ALA A 60 -12.58 -9.77 -12.64
CA ALA A 60 -13.16 -8.92 -13.67
C ALA A 60 -12.65 -7.49 -13.56
N GLU A 61 -12.54 -6.95 -12.34
CA GLU A 61 -12.08 -5.58 -12.14
C GLU A 61 -10.57 -5.43 -12.41
N ILE A 62 -9.71 -6.36 -11.96
CA ILE A 62 -8.28 -6.27 -12.29
C ILE A 62 -8.06 -6.34 -13.82
N VAL A 63 -8.77 -7.23 -14.52
CA VAL A 63 -8.69 -7.33 -16.00
C VAL A 63 -9.18 -6.05 -16.67
N LYS A 64 -10.24 -5.43 -16.14
CA LYS A 64 -10.77 -4.17 -16.66
C LYS A 64 -9.82 -2.98 -16.44
N LEU A 65 -9.10 -2.96 -15.31
CA LEU A 65 -8.16 -1.90 -14.96
C LEU A 65 -6.86 -1.99 -15.76
N VAL A 66 -6.21 -3.15 -15.76
CA VAL A 66 -4.85 -3.30 -16.31
C VAL A 66 -4.77 -4.13 -17.58
N GLY A 67 -5.86 -4.79 -17.99
CA GLY A 67 -5.86 -5.77 -19.08
C GLY A 67 -5.52 -7.18 -18.61
N MET A 68 -5.94 -8.18 -19.39
CA MET A 68 -5.78 -9.61 -19.05
C MET A 68 -4.32 -10.01 -18.85
N GLU A 69 -3.43 -9.62 -19.76
CA GLU A 69 -2.02 -10.00 -19.73
C GLU A 69 -1.34 -9.47 -18.47
N GLN A 70 -1.54 -8.19 -18.15
CA GLN A 70 -0.94 -7.55 -16.98
C GLN A 70 -1.56 -8.07 -15.67
N ALA A 71 -2.87 -8.34 -15.65
CA ALA A 71 -3.54 -8.94 -14.50
C ALA A 71 -2.94 -10.32 -14.16
N VAL A 72 -2.77 -11.18 -15.17
CA VAL A 72 -2.15 -12.50 -15.00
C VAL A 72 -0.69 -12.38 -14.56
N ALA A 73 0.07 -11.48 -15.18
CA ALA A 73 1.47 -11.25 -14.82
C ALA A 73 1.62 -10.79 -13.36
N PHE A 74 0.77 -9.84 -12.92
CA PHE A 74 0.73 -9.35 -11.54
C PHE A 74 0.42 -10.48 -10.55
N LEU A 75 -0.71 -11.17 -10.74
CA LEU A 75 -1.13 -12.24 -9.82
C LEU A 75 -0.13 -13.39 -9.76
N THR A 76 0.50 -13.72 -10.90
CA THR A 76 1.55 -14.75 -10.96
C THR A 76 2.80 -14.29 -10.20
N ALA A 77 3.28 -13.06 -10.41
CA ALA A 77 4.43 -12.52 -9.68
C ALA A 77 4.19 -12.50 -8.16
N MET A 78 2.96 -12.21 -7.74
CA MET A 78 2.57 -12.16 -6.33
C MET A 78 2.33 -13.53 -5.70
N GLY A 79 2.31 -14.60 -6.50
CA GLY A 79 2.16 -15.97 -6.01
C GLY A 79 0.73 -16.42 -5.75
N ALA A 80 -0.25 -15.87 -6.49
CA ALA A 80 -1.66 -16.19 -6.30
C ALA A 80 -2.01 -17.67 -6.56
N ARG A 81 -1.15 -18.42 -7.28
CA ARG A 81 -1.39 -19.85 -7.58
C ARG A 81 -0.87 -20.77 -6.49
N GLU A 82 0.11 -20.32 -5.73
CA GLU A 82 0.80 -21.06 -4.68
C GLU A 82 0.15 -20.83 -3.31
N ALA A 83 -0.58 -19.72 -3.15
CA ALA A 83 -1.26 -19.35 -1.92
C ALA A 83 -2.67 -19.93 -1.83
N GLU A 84 -3.11 -20.17 -0.59
CA GLU A 84 -4.53 -20.40 -0.31
C GLU A 84 -5.32 -19.11 -0.59
N GLN A 85 -6.46 -19.26 -1.26
CA GLN A 85 -7.34 -18.14 -1.59
C GLN A 85 -8.61 -18.21 -0.74
N LEU A 86 -8.97 -17.09 -0.14
CA LEU A 86 -10.25 -16.89 0.54
C LEU A 86 -11.18 -16.11 -0.38
N GLU A 87 -12.37 -16.64 -0.62
CA GLU A 87 -13.39 -15.98 -1.45
C GLU A 87 -14.43 -15.27 -0.58
N TYR A 88 -14.69 -14.01 -0.88
CA TYR A 88 -15.78 -13.25 -0.30
C TYR A 88 -16.95 -13.22 -1.27
N ARG A 89 -18.06 -13.86 -0.87
CA ARG A 89 -19.28 -13.96 -1.66
C ARG A 89 -20.46 -13.35 -0.93
N GLN A 90 -21.32 -12.65 -1.67
CA GLN A 90 -22.60 -12.15 -1.19
C GLN A 90 -23.70 -12.63 -2.13
N GLU A 91 -24.72 -13.32 -1.59
CA GLU A 91 -25.84 -13.86 -2.37
C GLU A 91 -25.40 -14.73 -3.57
N GLY A 92 -24.29 -15.46 -3.41
CA GLY A 92 -23.70 -16.32 -4.44
C GLY A 92 -22.79 -15.59 -5.45
N VAL A 93 -22.76 -14.25 -5.43
CA VAL A 93 -21.89 -13.42 -6.26
C VAL A 93 -20.52 -13.29 -5.62
N LEU A 94 -19.45 -13.56 -6.38
CA LEU A 94 -18.08 -13.32 -5.94
C LEU A 94 -17.78 -11.81 -5.96
N LEU A 95 -17.47 -11.26 -4.79
CA LEU A 95 -17.10 -9.86 -4.62
C LEU A 95 -15.60 -9.67 -4.74
N SER A 96 -14.82 -10.43 -3.98
CA SER A 96 -13.36 -10.37 -4.02
C SER A 96 -12.74 -11.71 -3.57
N ARG A 97 -11.44 -11.85 -3.83
CA ARG A 97 -10.58 -12.87 -3.26
C ARG A 97 -9.44 -12.22 -2.52
N THR A 98 -9.01 -12.86 -1.45
CA THR A 98 -7.75 -12.52 -0.78
C THR A 98 -6.80 -13.70 -0.78
N PHE A 99 -5.52 -13.40 -0.89
CA PHE A 99 -4.46 -14.34 -0.59
C PHE A 99 -3.29 -13.60 0.05
N THR A 100 -2.49 -14.33 0.83
CA THR A 100 -1.30 -13.82 1.50
C THR A 100 -0.10 -14.65 1.09
N THR A 101 1.02 -14.00 0.80
CA THR A 101 2.30 -14.65 0.50
C THR A 101 3.45 -13.97 1.20
N GLU A 102 4.56 -14.69 1.35
CA GLU A 102 5.84 -14.11 1.78
C GLU A 102 6.26 -12.96 0.85
N LEU A 103 6.72 -11.84 1.42
CA LEU A 103 7.29 -10.73 0.67
C LEU A 103 8.76 -11.01 0.33
N THR A 104 8.98 -11.80 -0.71
CA THR A 104 10.34 -12.07 -1.19
C THR A 104 10.97 -10.82 -1.80
N PRO A 105 12.32 -10.72 -1.88
CA PRO A 105 12.99 -9.59 -2.53
C PRO A 105 12.52 -9.33 -3.97
N ALA A 106 12.21 -10.40 -4.72
CA ALA A 106 11.70 -10.27 -6.08
C ALA A 106 10.29 -9.67 -6.14
N ARG A 107 9.43 -9.99 -5.16
CA ARG A 107 8.09 -9.38 -5.03
C ARG A 107 8.19 -7.93 -4.58
N LEU A 108 9.09 -7.63 -3.65
CA LEU A 108 9.36 -6.26 -3.21
C LEU A 108 9.83 -5.39 -4.39
N GLU A 109 10.81 -5.86 -5.18
CA GLU A 109 11.31 -5.16 -6.37
C GLU A 109 10.20 -4.89 -7.39
N TYR A 110 9.25 -5.83 -7.54
CA TYR A 110 8.10 -5.65 -8.41
C TYR A 110 7.30 -4.39 -8.03
N PHE A 111 7.10 -4.12 -6.74
CA PHE A 111 6.38 -2.93 -6.27
C PHE A 111 7.09 -1.62 -6.61
N TYR A 112 8.42 -1.58 -6.58
CA TYR A 112 9.20 -0.41 -7.04
C TYR A 112 9.08 -0.16 -8.54
N SER A 113 8.73 -1.18 -9.33
CA SER A 113 8.52 -1.06 -10.78
C SER A 113 7.11 -0.56 -11.18
N LEU A 114 6.18 -0.47 -10.24
CA LEU A 114 4.79 -0.15 -10.53
C LEU A 114 4.61 1.23 -11.15
N ARG A 115 3.84 1.28 -12.24
CA ARG A 115 3.44 2.54 -12.89
C ARG A 115 2.17 3.12 -12.30
N ASP A 116 1.35 2.28 -11.72
CA ASP A 116 0.08 2.60 -11.08
C ASP A 116 -0.03 1.78 -9.79
N LEU A 117 -0.52 2.40 -8.72
CA LEU A 117 -0.74 1.72 -7.44
C LEU A 117 -2.15 1.11 -7.37
N ASP A 118 -3.04 1.45 -8.30
CA ASP A 118 -4.45 1.03 -8.29
C ASP A 118 -4.70 -0.19 -9.17
N ILE A 119 -3.94 -1.26 -8.91
CA ILE A 119 -4.02 -2.52 -9.68
C ILE A 119 -5.09 -3.45 -9.11
N VAL A 120 -5.28 -3.41 -7.79
CA VAL A 120 -6.15 -4.31 -7.02
C VAL A 120 -6.93 -3.52 -5.98
N TYR A 121 -7.92 -4.13 -5.35
CA TYR A 121 -8.72 -3.45 -4.33
C TYR A 121 -7.91 -3.12 -3.07
N ARG A 122 -7.01 -4.02 -2.67
CA ARG A 122 -6.19 -3.79 -1.47
C ARG A 122 -4.83 -4.47 -1.58
N LEU A 123 -3.81 -3.74 -1.12
CA LEU A 123 -2.49 -4.27 -0.82
C LEU A 123 -2.19 -4.00 0.65
N ARG A 124 -1.79 -5.03 1.40
CA ARG A 124 -1.33 -4.88 2.79
C ARG A 124 0.03 -5.53 2.95
N PHE A 125 1.03 -4.73 3.29
CA PHE A 125 2.33 -5.23 3.68
C PHE A 125 2.34 -5.45 5.18
N LEU A 126 2.74 -6.65 5.58
CA LEU A 126 2.63 -7.11 6.96
C LEU A 126 4.01 -7.39 7.55
N ASN A 127 4.14 -7.26 8.86
CA ASN A 127 5.23 -7.78 9.66
C ASN A 127 4.62 -8.76 10.68
N ASN A 128 4.75 -10.06 10.43
CA ASN A 128 4.14 -11.13 11.23
C ASN A 128 2.65 -10.86 11.52
N GLU A 129 1.83 -10.81 10.47
CA GLU A 129 0.38 -10.47 10.51
C GLU A 129 0.01 -9.02 10.87
N GLU A 130 0.91 -8.21 11.45
CA GLU A 130 0.62 -6.81 11.73
C GLU A 130 0.74 -5.96 10.46
N GLU A 131 -0.33 -5.21 10.14
CA GLU A 131 -0.33 -4.27 9.01
C GLU A 131 0.65 -3.11 9.24
N ARG A 132 1.59 -2.96 8.30
CA ARG A 132 2.59 -1.90 8.29
C ARG A 132 2.37 -0.89 7.18
N ILE A 133 1.96 -1.33 5.99
CA ILE A 133 1.59 -0.44 4.89
C ILE A 133 0.30 -0.96 4.27
N GLN A 134 -0.62 -0.04 3.97
CA GLN A 134 -1.87 -0.36 3.32
C GLN A 134 -2.11 0.59 2.15
N ILE A 135 -2.50 0.02 1.01
CA ILE A 135 -3.17 0.74 -0.07
C ILE A 135 -4.57 0.16 -0.17
N TYR A 136 -5.59 1.00 0.00
CA TYR A 136 -6.98 0.63 -0.23
C TYR A 136 -7.53 1.46 -1.39
N PHE A 137 -7.87 0.77 -2.48
CA PHE A 137 -8.36 1.26 -3.77
C PHE A 137 -8.71 2.74 -3.81
N THR A 138 -7.86 3.57 -4.43
CA THR A 138 -8.02 5.05 -4.57
C THR A 138 -8.60 5.81 -3.36
N LYS A 139 -8.57 5.24 -2.15
CA LYS A 139 -9.17 5.81 -0.94
C LYS A 139 -8.08 6.27 -0.01
N THR A 140 -7.22 5.34 0.39
CA THR A 140 -6.16 5.60 1.35
C THR A 140 -4.85 4.92 0.97
N LEU A 141 -3.76 5.60 1.29
CA LEU A 141 -2.43 5.04 1.41
C LEU A 141 -1.94 5.36 2.82
N SER A 142 -1.58 4.34 3.60
CA SER A 142 -1.09 4.56 4.96
C SER A 142 0.11 3.70 5.31
N CYS A 143 0.94 4.20 6.21
CA CYS A 143 1.99 3.43 6.87
C CYS A 143 1.91 3.56 8.38
N LEU A 144 2.12 2.45 9.09
CA LEU A 144 2.32 2.40 10.54
C LEU A 144 3.80 2.19 10.80
N LEU A 145 4.45 3.23 11.34
CA LEU A 145 5.88 3.27 11.60
C LEU A 145 6.14 3.14 13.10
N PRO A 146 7.18 2.42 13.55
CA PRO A 146 7.72 2.62 14.88
C PRO A 146 8.07 4.09 15.11
N GLU A 147 7.77 4.65 16.28
CA GLU A 147 8.04 6.07 16.61
C GLU A 147 9.50 6.45 16.35
N VAL A 148 10.43 5.53 16.64
CA VAL A 148 11.87 5.73 16.43
C VAL A 148 12.29 5.95 14.96
N LYS A 149 11.45 5.54 13.99
CA LYS A 149 11.68 5.72 12.55
C LYS A 149 11.04 6.99 11.99
N GLU A 150 10.23 7.70 12.78
CA GLU A 150 9.44 8.84 12.31
C GLU A 150 10.31 9.97 11.73
N GLU A 151 11.35 10.40 12.45
CA GLU A 151 12.23 11.48 11.99
C GLU A 151 12.94 11.10 10.69
N ALA A 152 13.43 9.86 10.59
CA ALA A 152 14.08 9.34 9.40
C ALA A 152 13.10 9.28 8.21
N PHE A 153 11.85 8.91 8.44
CA PHE A 153 10.81 8.90 7.40
C PHE A 153 10.51 10.30 6.85
N LEU A 154 10.32 11.29 7.72
CA LEU A 154 10.07 12.67 7.28
C LEU A 154 11.28 13.28 6.55
N ALA A 155 12.50 12.96 6.99
CA ALA A 155 13.72 13.32 6.29
C ALA A 155 13.79 12.68 4.89
N HIS A 156 13.46 11.38 4.78
CA HIS A 156 13.45 10.65 3.52
C HIS A 156 12.42 11.21 2.53
N LEU A 157 11.21 11.55 2.98
CA LEU A 157 10.21 12.23 2.15
C LEU A 157 10.76 13.55 1.56
N THR A 158 11.51 14.31 2.36
CA THR A 158 12.13 15.56 1.92
C THR A 158 13.24 15.32 0.90
N GLU A 159 14.12 14.34 1.15
CA GLU A 159 15.20 13.94 0.24
C GLU A 159 14.65 13.49 -1.13
N GLN A 160 13.59 12.67 -1.12
CA GLN A 160 12.93 12.18 -2.34
C GLN A 160 12.07 13.24 -3.04
N ARG A 161 12.02 14.46 -2.48
CA ARG A 161 11.24 15.60 -2.97
C ARG A 161 9.75 15.27 -3.06
N VAL A 162 9.21 14.60 -2.05
CA VAL A 162 7.77 14.40 -1.88
C VAL A 162 7.21 15.65 -1.19
N PRO A 163 6.47 16.53 -1.91
CA PRO A 163 5.87 17.70 -1.29
C PRO A 163 4.78 17.25 -0.32
N HIS A 164 5.01 17.37 0.99
CA HIS A 164 4.08 16.94 2.02
C HIS A 164 3.86 18.02 3.08
N LYS A 165 2.71 17.94 3.75
CA LYS A 165 2.39 18.67 4.96
C LYS A 165 1.75 17.69 5.95
N VAL A 166 2.31 17.64 7.14
CA VAL A 166 1.75 16.82 8.23
C VAL A 166 0.58 17.57 8.86
N LEU A 167 -0.54 16.87 9.00
CA LEU A 167 -1.72 17.32 9.75
C LEU A 167 -1.80 16.48 11.01
N GLU A 168 -1.75 17.12 12.18
CA GLU A 168 -1.92 16.42 13.45
C GLU A 168 -3.42 16.23 13.71
N GLU A 169 -3.85 14.97 13.84
CA GLU A 169 -5.13 14.68 14.45
C GLU A 169 -4.93 14.63 15.96
N ASN A 170 -5.50 15.61 16.68
CA ASN A 170 -5.59 15.54 18.13
C ASN A 170 -6.57 14.42 18.48
N SER A 171 -6.04 13.28 18.91
CA SER A 171 -6.81 12.18 19.50
C SER A 171 -7.58 12.63 20.76
#